data_AF-A0A1F4ZSM8-F1
#
_entry.id   AF-A0A1F4ZSM8-F1
#
_cell.length_a   1.000
_cell.length_b   1.000
_cell.length_c   1.000
_cell.angle_alpha   90.00
_cell.angle_beta   90.00
_cell.angle_gamma   90.00
#
_symmetry.space_group_name_H-M   'P 1'
#
loop_
_entity.id
_entity.type
_entity.pdbx_description
1 polymer ?
#
loop_
_entity_poly.entity_id
_entity_poly.type
_entity_poly.pdbx_seq_one_letter_code
_entity_poly.pdbx_strand_id
1 'polypeptide(L)'
;MFNSLKTNVALLMQSPKDYLYSFVYSDNSKVEIRRFDPRSVAAAEKLIKKLKRLCPKITVVLIGSVGLGIDGRGDIDLCACAAKTKLPVYYRRITKNFGKPVKIRSEFRQWEFERNGFPVELYLSNTKDQRFKEQVRLFNLLKNNPAYLREYQSIKRLMNHGSEREYVLRRMEFFNRISGQRQ
;
A
#
# COMPACT_ATOMS: atom_id res chain seq x y z
N MET A 1 -13.82 2.77 24.07
CA MET A 1 -12.37 2.76 24.40
C MET A 1 -11.80 1.42 24.00
N PHE A 2 -10.90 1.38 23.03
CA PHE A 2 -10.15 0.16 22.71
C PHE A 2 -9.40 -0.32 23.95
N ASN A 3 -9.26 -1.63 24.12
CA ASN A 3 -8.58 -2.28 25.24
C ASN A 3 -7.08 -1.89 25.22
N SER A 4 -6.77 -0.73 25.79
CA SER A 4 -5.74 0.17 25.25
C SER A 4 -4.30 -0.17 25.64
N LEU A 5 -4.07 -1.17 26.51
CA LEU A 5 -2.71 -1.56 26.85
C LEU A 5 -2.30 -2.88 26.17
N LYS A 6 -3.16 -3.90 26.24
CA LYS A 6 -2.86 -5.23 25.69
C LYS A 6 -2.63 -5.18 24.17
N THR A 7 -3.48 -4.48 23.42
CA THR A 7 -3.32 -4.34 21.96
C THR A 7 -2.05 -3.58 21.62
N ASN A 8 -1.76 -2.47 22.31
CA ASN A 8 -0.55 -1.68 22.06
C ASN A 8 0.74 -2.47 22.38
N VAL A 9 0.77 -3.24 23.47
CA VAL A 9 1.88 -4.15 23.79
C VAL A 9 2.03 -5.22 22.71
N ALA A 10 0.93 -5.85 22.27
CA ALA A 10 0.98 -6.86 21.21
C ALA A 10 1.53 -6.28 19.89
N LEU A 11 1.07 -5.11 19.49
CA LEU A 11 1.52 -4.43 18.27
C LEU A 11 3.01 -4.05 18.34
N LEU A 12 3.46 -3.52 19.49
CA LEU A 12 4.87 -3.23 19.73
C LEU A 12 5.74 -4.49 19.63
N MET A 13 5.28 -5.62 20.17
CA MET A 13 6.05 -6.87 20.16
C MET A 13 6.08 -7.54 18.78
N GLN A 14 4.99 -7.45 18.01
CA GLN A 14 4.90 -8.07 16.68
C GLN A 14 5.58 -7.24 15.59
N SER A 15 5.39 -5.92 15.62
CA SER A 15 5.84 -5.01 14.55
C SER A 15 6.40 -3.70 15.15
N PRO A 16 7.50 -3.73 15.94
CA PRO A 16 7.96 -2.60 16.73
C PRO A 16 8.25 -1.34 15.89
N LYS A 17 8.85 -1.52 14.71
CA LYS A 17 9.18 -0.41 13.82
C LYS A 17 7.93 0.29 13.28
N ASP A 18 6.94 -0.49 12.85
CA ASP A 18 5.69 0.05 12.30
C ASP A 18 4.80 0.65 13.40
N TYR A 19 4.81 0.04 14.59
CA TYR A 19 4.14 0.60 15.76
C TYR A 19 4.73 1.96 16.16
N LEU A 20 6.06 2.09 16.26
CA LEU A 20 6.68 3.39 16.55
C LEU A 20 6.43 4.40 15.43
N TYR A 21 6.45 3.97 14.16
CA TYR A 21 6.14 4.85 13.03
C TYR A 21 4.68 5.35 13.04
N SER A 22 3.76 4.63 13.68
CA SER A 22 2.37 5.08 13.83
C SER A 22 2.24 6.43 14.55
N PHE A 23 3.21 6.81 15.38
CA PHE A 23 3.22 8.07 16.12
C PHE A 23 3.58 9.29 15.25
N VAL A 24 4.04 9.07 14.00
CA VAL A 24 4.23 10.17 13.03
C VAL A 24 2.88 10.66 12.50
N TYR A 25 1.84 9.83 12.57
CA TYR A 25 0.48 10.21 12.17
C TYR A 25 -0.21 10.97 13.30
N SER A 26 -0.87 12.07 12.94
CA SER A 26 -1.59 12.91 13.89
C SER A 26 -2.94 12.30 14.26
N ASP A 27 -3.34 12.42 15.52
CA ASP A 27 -4.69 12.08 15.99
C ASP A 27 -5.76 13.09 15.50
N ASN A 28 -5.32 14.27 15.04
CA ASN A 28 -6.18 15.31 14.49
C ASN A 28 -6.40 15.14 12.97
N SER A 29 -5.49 14.42 12.28
CA SER A 29 -5.68 14.07 10.87
C SER A 29 -6.82 13.05 10.75
N LYS A 30 -7.74 13.30 9.82
CA LYS A 30 -8.91 12.45 9.61
C LYS A 30 -8.74 11.60 8.35
N VAL A 31 -9.06 10.32 8.46
CA VAL A 31 -9.12 9.45 7.29
C VAL A 31 -10.37 9.78 6.49
N GLU A 32 -10.21 9.93 5.18
CA GLU A 32 -11.32 10.00 4.24
C GLU A 32 -11.39 8.70 3.45
N ILE A 33 -12.50 7.97 3.59
CA ILE A 33 -12.78 6.77 2.80
C ILE A 33 -13.82 7.12 1.75
N ARG A 34 -13.42 7.02 0.49
CA ARG A 34 -14.22 7.29 -0.70
C ARG A 34 -14.77 5.98 -1.27
N ARG A 35 -15.93 6.10 -1.90
CA ARG A 35 -16.53 4.99 -2.66
C ARG A 35 -15.59 4.56 -3.78
N PHE A 36 -15.55 3.25 -4.04
CA PHE A 36 -14.80 2.71 -5.17
C PHE A 36 -15.24 3.35 -6.49
N ASP A 37 -14.26 3.84 -7.26
CA ASP A 37 -14.47 4.38 -8.60
C ASP A 37 -13.82 3.44 -9.64
N PRO A 38 -14.59 2.75 -10.51
CA PRO A 38 -14.04 1.84 -11.50
C PRO A 38 -13.13 2.52 -12.53
N ARG A 39 -13.22 3.85 -12.70
CA ARG A 39 -12.31 4.61 -13.58
C ARG A 39 -10.86 4.57 -13.09
N SER A 40 -10.65 4.39 -11.78
CA SER A 40 -9.32 4.25 -11.18
C SER A 40 -8.61 2.98 -11.68
N VAL A 41 -9.34 1.88 -11.92
CA VAL A 41 -8.78 0.63 -12.47
C VAL A 41 -8.30 0.87 -13.91
N ALA A 42 -9.12 1.49 -14.75
CA ALA A 42 -8.74 1.81 -16.13
C ALA A 42 -7.54 2.77 -16.18
N ALA A 43 -7.45 3.73 -15.24
CA ALA A 43 -6.30 4.61 -15.11
C ALA A 43 -5.03 3.82 -14.70
N ALA A 44 -5.16 2.90 -13.75
CA ALA A 44 -4.07 2.04 -13.30
C ALA A 44 -3.56 1.12 -14.41
N GLU A 45 -4.44 0.50 -15.20
CA GLU A 45 -4.06 -0.37 -16.32
C GLU A 45 -3.28 0.39 -17.41
N LYS A 46 -3.76 1.59 -17.76
CA LYS A 46 -3.04 2.49 -18.69
C LYS A 46 -1.66 2.84 -18.16
N LEU A 47 -1.55 3.11 -16.86
CA LEU A 47 -0.28 3.43 -16.21
C LEU A 47 0.66 2.23 -16.16
N ILE A 48 0.17 1.03 -15.83
CA ILE A 48 0.93 -0.22 -15.86
C ILE A 48 1.48 -0.48 -17.26
N LYS A 49 0.67 -0.28 -18.31
CA LYS A 49 1.10 -0.42 -19.70
C LYS A 49 2.22 0.57 -20.03
N LYS A 50 2.11 1.84 -19.58
CA LYS A 50 3.16 2.86 -19.74
C LYS A 50 4.45 2.44 -19.01
N LEU A 51 4.36 1.99 -17.77
CA LEU A 51 5.51 1.53 -16.98
C LEU A 51 6.22 0.34 -17.64
N LYS A 52 5.48 -0.65 -18.14
CA LYS A 52 6.05 -1.81 -18.85
C LYS A 52 6.75 -1.44 -20.16
N ARG A 53 6.27 -0.41 -20.87
CA ARG A 53 6.95 0.15 -22.06
C ARG A 53 8.24 0.88 -21.68
N LEU A 54 8.19 1.72 -20.64
CA LEU A 54 9.35 2.47 -20.16
C LEU A 54 10.43 1.55 -19.57
N CYS A 55 10.03 0.49 -18.88
CA CYS A 55 10.90 -0.40 -18.13
C CYS A 55 10.61 -1.86 -18.53
N PRO A 56 11.18 -2.36 -19.63
CA PRO A 56 10.92 -3.73 -20.08
C PRO A 56 11.23 -4.77 -18.98
N LYS A 57 10.44 -5.83 -18.82
CA LYS A 57 10.61 -6.84 -17.76
C LYS A 57 10.42 -6.34 -16.31
N ILE A 58 9.89 -5.13 -16.10
CA ILE A 58 9.38 -4.72 -14.79
C ILE A 58 8.13 -5.55 -14.46
N THR A 59 8.05 -6.05 -13.23
CA THR A 59 6.81 -6.58 -12.69
C THR A 59 6.09 -5.42 -12.00
N VAL A 60 4.81 -5.22 -12.30
CA VAL A 60 3.97 -4.21 -11.66
C VAL A 60 2.66 -4.86 -11.29
N VAL A 61 2.26 -4.71 -10.03
CA VAL A 61 1.04 -5.24 -9.45
C VAL A 61 0.21 -4.06 -8.95
N LEU A 62 -1.04 -3.98 -9.42
CA LEU A 62 -2.02 -3.09 -8.83
C LEU A 62 -2.48 -3.71 -7.50
N ILE A 63 -2.20 -3.02 -6.41
CA ILE A 63 -2.56 -3.46 -5.05
C ILE A 63 -3.54 -2.44 -4.44
N GLY A 64 -3.72 -2.51 -3.12
CA GLY A 64 -4.54 -1.54 -2.40
C GLY A 64 -6.03 -1.68 -2.67
N SER A 65 -6.78 -0.64 -2.32
CA SER A 65 -8.25 -0.67 -2.38
C SER A 65 -8.75 -0.73 -3.83
N VAL A 66 -8.08 -0.01 -4.74
CA VAL A 66 -8.38 -0.03 -6.18
C VAL A 66 -8.16 -1.42 -6.78
N GLY A 67 -7.05 -2.10 -6.44
CA GLY A 67 -6.81 -3.46 -6.91
C GLY A 67 -7.78 -4.52 -6.35
N LEU A 68 -8.40 -4.22 -5.21
CA LEU A 68 -9.41 -5.08 -4.56
C LEU A 68 -10.85 -4.72 -4.99
N GLY A 69 -11.07 -3.60 -5.68
CA GLY A 69 -12.41 -3.15 -6.09
C GLY A 69 -13.30 -2.69 -4.91
N ILE A 70 -12.70 -2.10 -3.88
CA ILE A 70 -13.39 -1.70 -2.64
C ILE A 70 -13.16 -0.22 -2.31
N ASP A 71 -14.00 0.33 -1.43
CA ASP A 71 -13.83 1.66 -0.85
C ASP A 71 -12.43 1.84 -0.24
N GLY A 72 -11.87 3.04 -0.38
CA GLY A 72 -10.48 3.32 -0.02
C GLY A 72 -10.19 4.82 0.04
N ARG A 73 -8.91 5.22 0.03
CA ARG A 73 -8.54 6.65 0.04
C ARG A 73 -8.63 7.31 -1.34
N GLY A 74 -9.01 6.56 -2.38
CA GLY A 74 -9.14 7.04 -3.76
C GLY A 74 -7.81 7.09 -4.52
N ASP A 75 -6.77 6.45 -3.99
CA ASP A 75 -5.42 6.33 -4.50
C ASP A 75 -5.21 5.03 -5.30
N ILE A 76 -4.34 5.12 -6.32
CA ILE A 76 -3.85 3.97 -7.09
C ILE A 76 -2.52 3.52 -6.49
N ASP A 77 -2.52 2.36 -5.83
CA ASP A 77 -1.33 1.75 -5.27
C ASP A 77 -0.66 0.78 -6.26
N LEU A 78 0.56 1.07 -6.69
CA LEU A 78 1.35 0.20 -7.55
C LEU A 78 2.59 -0.31 -6.84
N CYS A 79 2.68 -1.63 -6.71
CA CYS A 79 3.88 -2.31 -6.22
C CYS A 79 4.65 -2.90 -7.40
N ALA A 80 5.88 -2.47 -7.61
CA ALA A 80 6.71 -2.90 -8.72
C ALA A 80 8.05 -3.49 -8.27
N CYS A 81 8.55 -4.45 -9.02
CA CYS A 81 9.89 -4.98 -8.81
C CYS A 81 10.64 -5.27 -10.11
N ALA A 82 11.97 -5.22 -10.02
CA ALA A 82 12.89 -5.56 -11.10
C ALA A 82 14.19 -6.15 -10.55
N ALA A 83 15.00 -6.76 -11.42
CA ALA A 83 16.34 -7.20 -11.04
C ALA A 83 17.19 -6.00 -10.58
N LYS A 84 17.99 -6.19 -9.51
CA LYS A 84 18.86 -5.15 -8.93
C LYS A 84 19.69 -4.40 -9.98
N THR A 85 20.22 -5.10 -10.98
CA THR A 85 21.03 -4.53 -12.07
C THR A 85 20.26 -3.57 -12.98
N LYS A 86 18.92 -3.68 -13.06
CA LYS A 86 18.07 -2.81 -13.87
C LYS A 86 17.55 -1.58 -13.11
N LEU A 87 17.57 -1.62 -11.77
CA LEU A 87 17.01 -0.56 -10.93
C LEU A 87 17.58 0.83 -11.23
N PRO A 88 18.90 1.05 -11.37
CA PRO A 88 19.43 2.39 -11.67
C PRO A 88 18.83 2.99 -12.95
N VAL A 89 18.69 2.17 -14.00
CA VAL A 89 18.10 2.60 -15.28
C VAL A 89 16.61 2.90 -15.11
N TYR A 90 15.87 2.07 -14.38
CA TYR A 90 14.43 2.26 -14.18
C TYR A 90 14.12 3.46 -13.30
N TYR A 91 14.91 3.68 -12.25
CA TYR A 91 14.84 4.88 -11.43
C TYR A 91 14.99 6.14 -12.28
N ARG A 92 15.97 6.18 -13.19
CA ARG A 92 16.16 7.33 -14.09
C ARG A 92 14.96 7.50 -15.04
N ARG A 93 14.46 6.41 -15.64
CA ARG A 93 13.34 6.46 -16.59
C ARG A 93 12.03 6.89 -15.93
N ILE A 94 11.71 6.34 -14.76
CA ILE A 94 10.53 6.70 -13.99
C ILE A 94 10.63 8.14 -13.54
N THR A 95 11.77 8.56 -12.98
CA THR A 95 11.97 9.94 -12.54
C THR A 95 11.81 10.95 -13.68
N LYS A 96 12.34 10.64 -14.87
CA LYS A 96 12.16 11.49 -16.07
C LYS A 96 10.69 11.64 -16.48
N ASN A 97 9.84 10.64 -16.22
CA ASN A 97 8.45 10.61 -16.70
C ASN A 97 7.42 11.01 -15.65
N PHE A 98 7.74 10.89 -14.36
CA PHE A 98 6.79 11.04 -13.26
C PHE A 98 7.30 11.95 -12.13
N GLY A 99 8.48 12.55 -12.27
CA GLY A 99 9.07 13.44 -11.26
C GLY A 99 9.95 12.72 -10.25
N LYS A 100 10.46 13.47 -9.26
CA LYS A 100 11.39 12.93 -8.27
C LYS A 100 10.67 11.98 -7.29
N PRO A 101 11.34 10.91 -6.83
CA PRO A 101 10.78 10.07 -5.78
C PRO A 101 10.65 10.86 -4.47
N VAL A 102 9.54 10.67 -3.77
CA VAL A 102 9.30 11.22 -2.43
C VAL A 102 10.08 10.47 -1.35
N LYS A 103 10.45 9.21 -1.62
CA LYS A 103 11.24 8.37 -0.70
C LYS A 103 12.35 7.66 -1.45
N ILE A 104 13.58 7.79 -0.93
CA ILE A 104 14.76 7.10 -1.43
C ILE A 104 15.36 6.29 -0.28
N ARG A 105 15.46 4.98 -0.46
CA ARG A 105 16.15 4.06 0.45
C ARG A 105 17.10 3.18 -0.37
N SER A 106 18.00 2.46 0.30
CA SER A 106 18.96 1.56 -0.37
C SER A 106 18.25 0.52 -1.24
N GLU A 107 17.15 -0.04 -0.74
CA GLU A 107 16.46 -1.17 -1.39
C GLU A 107 15.29 -0.76 -2.29
N PHE A 108 14.78 0.48 -2.17
CA PHE A 108 13.61 0.91 -2.91
C PHE A 108 13.53 2.42 -3.12
N ARG A 109 12.67 2.81 -4.06
CA ARG A 109 12.22 4.19 -4.25
C ARG A 109 10.70 4.23 -4.36
N GLN A 110 10.13 5.33 -3.90
CA GLN A 110 8.69 5.60 -3.94
C GLN A 110 8.44 6.92 -4.65
N TRP A 111 7.46 6.94 -5.55
CA TRP A 111 6.97 8.14 -6.21
C TRP A 111 5.51 8.36 -5.83
N GLU A 112 5.15 9.63 -5.67
CA GLU A 112 3.77 10.07 -5.53
C GLU A 112 3.52 11.08 -6.65
N PHE A 113 2.46 10.88 -7.42
CA PHE A 113 2.06 11.76 -8.52
C PHE A 113 0.57 11.59 -8.83
N GLU A 114 0.01 12.47 -9.63
CA GLU A 114 -1.38 12.36 -10.08
C GLU A 114 -1.47 11.77 -11.50
N ARG A 115 -2.49 10.93 -11.74
CA ARG A 115 -2.80 10.43 -13.08
C ARG A 115 -4.31 10.39 -13.30
N ASN A 116 -4.79 11.17 -14.26
CA ASN A 116 -6.21 11.26 -14.63
C ASN A 116 -7.11 11.60 -13.43
N GLY A 117 -6.67 12.51 -12.55
CA GLY A 117 -7.41 12.90 -11.34
C GLY A 117 -7.29 11.94 -10.15
N PHE A 118 -6.49 10.87 -10.26
CA PHE A 118 -6.24 9.94 -9.17
C PHE A 118 -4.82 10.12 -8.61
N PRO A 119 -4.64 10.28 -7.29
CA PRO A 119 -3.35 10.12 -6.65
C PRO A 119 -2.78 8.73 -6.92
N VAL A 120 -1.49 8.63 -7.14
CA VAL A 120 -0.78 7.37 -7.41
C VAL A 120 0.40 7.26 -6.46
N GLU A 121 0.51 6.13 -5.77
CA GLU A 121 1.71 5.72 -5.07
C GLU A 121 2.39 4.59 -5.87
N LEU A 122 3.61 4.83 -6.34
CA LEU A 122 4.41 3.83 -7.04
C LEU A 122 5.63 3.45 -6.20
N TYR A 123 5.65 2.20 -5.75
CA TYR A 123 6.78 1.58 -5.07
C TYR A 123 7.59 0.74 -6.06
N LEU A 124 8.91 0.97 -6.17
CA LEU A 124 9.81 0.11 -6.96
C LEU A 124 10.97 -0.40 -6.10
N SER A 125 11.10 -1.72 -6.02
CA SER A 125 12.21 -2.39 -5.32
C SER A 125 12.82 -3.54 -6.14
N ASN A 126 13.81 -4.21 -5.55
CA ASN A 126 14.41 -5.41 -6.10
C ASN A 126 13.47 -6.63 -5.96
N THR A 127 13.55 -7.61 -6.87
CA THR A 127 12.73 -8.85 -6.79
C THR A 127 12.94 -9.67 -5.52
N LYS A 128 14.07 -9.52 -4.82
CA LYS A 128 14.34 -10.19 -3.54
C LYS A 128 13.85 -9.40 -2.32
N ASP A 129 13.32 -8.21 -2.51
CA ASP A 129 12.80 -7.39 -1.42
C ASP A 129 11.62 -8.07 -0.73
N GLN A 130 11.74 -8.24 0.59
CA GLN A 130 10.71 -8.89 1.39
C GLN A 130 9.44 -8.04 1.52
N ARG A 131 9.57 -6.71 1.45
CA ARG A 131 8.40 -5.82 1.53
C ARG A 131 7.52 -5.96 0.31
N PHE A 132 8.10 -5.99 -0.89
CA PHE A 132 7.36 -6.31 -2.11
C PHE A 132 6.62 -7.64 -1.99
N LYS A 133 7.32 -8.70 -1.56
CA LYS A 133 6.73 -10.04 -1.42
C LYS A 133 5.57 -10.06 -0.43
N GLU A 134 5.74 -9.43 0.73
CA GLU A 134 4.70 -9.39 1.76
C GLU A 134 3.49 -8.55 1.31
N GLN A 135 3.70 -7.41 0.65
CA GLN A 135 2.59 -6.61 0.11
C GLN A 135 1.78 -7.40 -0.92
N VAL A 136 2.44 -8.08 -1.85
CA VAL A 136 1.76 -8.92 -2.85
C VAL A 136 1.07 -10.12 -2.20
N ARG A 137 1.69 -10.75 -1.19
CA ARG A 137 1.09 -11.84 -0.42
C ARG A 137 -0.18 -11.39 0.30
N LEU A 138 -0.11 -10.30 1.07
CA LEU A 138 -1.25 -9.74 1.80
C LEU A 138 -2.39 -9.33 0.86
N PHE A 139 -2.06 -8.70 -0.27
CA PHE A 139 -3.04 -8.39 -1.29
C PHE A 139 -3.75 -9.65 -1.81
N ASN A 140 -3.01 -10.69 -2.16
CA ASN A 140 -3.59 -11.95 -2.62
C ASN A 140 -4.40 -12.65 -1.53
N LEU A 141 -3.97 -12.56 -0.27
CA LEU A 141 -4.71 -13.10 0.87
C LEU A 141 -6.09 -12.44 1.00
N LEU A 142 -6.18 -11.11 0.86
CA LEU A 142 -7.44 -10.39 0.84
C LEU A 142 -8.28 -10.73 -0.39
N LYS A 143 -7.66 -10.74 -1.57
CA LYS A 143 -8.34 -11.01 -2.84
C LYS A 143 -9.00 -12.39 -2.85
N ASN A 144 -8.34 -13.39 -2.27
CA ASN A 144 -8.78 -14.78 -2.30
C ASN A 144 -9.57 -15.20 -1.05
N ASN A 145 -9.71 -14.33 -0.04
CA ASN A 145 -10.47 -14.62 1.17
C ASN A 145 -11.55 -13.55 1.42
N PRO A 146 -12.81 -13.82 1.00
CA PRO A 146 -13.91 -12.87 1.16
C PRO A 146 -14.20 -12.50 2.62
N ALA A 147 -13.90 -13.36 3.60
CA ALA A 147 -14.09 -13.04 5.00
C ALA A 147 -13.10 -11.96 5.47
N TYR A 148 -11.81 -12.12 5.13
CA TYR A 148 -10.80 -11.09 5.42
C TYR A 148 -11.06 -9.80 4.66
N LEU A 149 -11.51 -9.88 3.40
CA LEU A 149 -11.86 -8.69 2.63
C LEU A 149 -12.99 -7.89 3.28
N ARG A 150 -14.07 -8.58 3.71
CA ARG A 150 -15.19 -7.94 4.42
C ARG A 150 -14.77 -7.30 5.73
N GLU A 151 -13.93 -7.98 6.51
CA GLU A 151 -13.41 -7.42 7.76
C GLU A 151 -12.57 -6.16 7.49
N TYR A 152 -11.70 -6.21 6.49
CA TYR A 152 -10.89 -5.06 6.10
C TYR A 152 -11.75 -3.87 5.62
N GLN A 153 -12.81 -4.13 4.84
CA GLN A 153 -13.79 -3.10 4.46
C GLN A 153 -14.53 -2.51 5.66
N SER A 154 -14.86 -3.33 6.67
CA SER A 154 -15.49 -2.86 7.90
C SER A 154 -14.55 -1.96 8.71
N ILE A 155 -13.26 -2.30 8.81
CA ILE A 155 -12.25 -1.43 9.43
C ILE A 155 -12.23 -0.06 8.73
N LYS A 156 -12.18 -0.03 7.39
CA LYS A 156 -12.21 1.23 6.63
C LYS A 156 -13.47 2.04 6.92
N ARG A 157 -14.65 1.43 6.81
CA ARG A 157 -15.94 2.11 7.04
C ARG A 157 -16.06 2.69 8.44
N LEU A 158 -15.70 1.91 9.47
CA LEU A 158 -15.75 2.37 10.86
C LEU A 158 -14.77 3.51 11.14
N MET A 159 -13.67 3.58 10.40
CA MET A 159 -12.64 4.61 10.56
C MET A 159 -12.81 5.79 9.60
N ASN A 160 -13.89 5.85 8.82
CA ASN A 160 -14.16 7.02 8.00
C ASN A 160 -14.38 8.24 8.92
N HIS A 161 -13.65 9.32 8.67
CA HIS A 161 -13.54 10.51 9.54
C HIS A 161 -12.97 10.24 10.95
N GLY A 162 -12.41 9.04 11.18
CA GLY A 162 -11.66 8.69 12.39
C GLY A 162 -10.21 9.20 12.37
N SER A 163 -9.49 9.05 13.49
CA SER A 163 -8.06 9.38 13.60
C SER A 163 -7.23 8.56 12.60
N GLU A 164 -6.33 9.22 11.89
CA GLU A 164 -5.40 8.55 10.99
C GLU A 164 -4.50 7.55 11.71
N ARG A 165 -4.02 7.92 12.91
CA ARG A 165 -3.22 7.04 13.73
C ARG A 165 -4.00 5.80 14.18
N GLU A 166 -5.24 5.98 14.61
CA GLU A 166 -6.10 4.85 15.01
C GLU A 166 -6.39 3.91 13.82
N TYR A 167 -6.61 4.47 12.63
CA TYR A 167 -6.78 3.68 11.41
C TYR A 167 -5.53 2.85 11.10
N VAL A 168 -4.33 3.45 11.21
CA VAL A 168 -3.06 2.74 11.02
C VAL A 168 -2.90 1.60 12.03
N LEU A 169 -3.20 1.82 13.30
CA LEU A 169 -3.09 0.80 14.35
C LEU A 169 -4.06 -0.37 14.13
N ARG A 170 -5.34 -0.09 13.84
CA ARG A 170 -6.34 -1.14 13.55
C ARG A 170 -6.01 -1.94 12.29
N ARG A 171 -5.52 -1.26 11.26
CA ARG A 171 -5.04 -1.90 10.04
C ARG A 171 -3.84 -2.81 10.32
N MET A 172 -2.91 -2.35 11.15
CA MET A 172 -1.73 -3.14 11.54
C MET A 172 -2.13 -4.36 12.38
N GLU A 173 -3.03 -4.21 13.35
CA GLU A 173 -3.55 -5.33 14.16
C GLU A 173 -4.18 -6.41 13.27
N PHE A 174 -5.02 -5.98 12.32
CA PHE A 174 -5.63 -6.85 11.33
C PHE A 174 -4.58 -7.59 10.49
N PHE A 175 -3.60 -6.88 9.91
CA PHE A 175 -2.60 -7.51 9.06
C PHE A 175 -1.66 -8.44 9.82
N ASN A 176 -1.22 -8.07 11.03
CA ASN A 176 -0.41 -8.93 11.88
C ASN A 176 -1.13 -10.24 12.19
N ARG A 177 -2.45 -10.18 12.46
CA ARG A 177 -3.26 -11.36 12.75
C ARG A 177 -3.37 -12.29 11.55
N ILE A 178 -3.67 -11.77 10.36
CA ILE A 178 -3.83 -12.62 9.17
C ILE A 178 -2.49 -13.08 8.57
N SER A 179 -1.40 -12.35 8.76
CA SER A 179 -0.04 -12.80 8.36
C SER A 179 0.53 -13.86 9.30
N GLY A 180 0.15 -13.84 10.58
CA GLY A 180 0.60 -14.80 11.61
C GLY A 180 -0.11 -16.15 11.57
N GLN A 181 -1.29 -16.23 10.93
CA GLN A 181 -1.96 -17.49 10.64
C GLN A 181 -1.22 -18.19 9.50
N ARG A 182 -0.39 -19.20 9.82
CA ARG A 182 0.07 -20.17 8.82
C ARG A 182 -1.18 -20.89 8.29
N GLN A 183 -1.43 -20.81 6.98
CA GLN A 183 -2.34 -21.72 6.29
C GLN A 183 -1.65 -23.07 6.13
#